data_AF-A0A537UAX2-F1
#
_entry.id   AF-A0A537UAX2-F1
#
_cell.length_a   1.000
_cell.length_b   1.000
_cell.length_c   1.000
_cell.angle_alpha   90.00
_cell.angle_beta   90.00
_cell.angle_gamma   90.00
#
_symmetry.space_group_name_H-M   'P 1'
#
loop_
_entity.id
_entity.type
_entity.pdbx_description
1 polymer ?
#
loop_
_entity_poly.entity_id
_entity_poly.type
_entity_poly.pdbx_seq_one_letter_code
_entity_poly.pdbx_strand_id
1 'polypeptide(L)' 'PDYCGIRPKLTGPGEPAADFMIEGPQQHGLARIVHLFGIESPGLTCSLSIAEDVVRDLSS' A
#
# COMPACT_ATOMS: atom_id res chain seq x y z
N PRO A 1 11.88 20.79 -18.61
CA PRO A 1 11.22 19.48 -18.79
C PRO A 1 9.98 19.40 -17.90
N ASP A 2 8.82 19.14 -18.50
CA ASP A 2 7.57 18.99 -17.76
C ASP A 2 7.42 17.54 -17.31
N TYR A 3 7.19 17.32 -16.03
CA TYR A 3 6.90 16.00 -15.47
C TYR A 3 5.61 16.05 -14.67
N CYS A 4 4.85 14.95 -14.69
CA CYS A 4 3.70 14.75 -13.84
C CYS A 4 3.75 13.37 -13.19
N GLY A 5 3.01 13.20 -12.10
CA GLY A 5 2.85 11.92 -11.41
C GLY A 5 1.38 11.63 -11.16
N ILE A 6 1.04 10.34 -11.14
CA ILE A 6 -0.31 9.85 -10.80
C ILE A 6 -0.20 9.13 -9.45
N ARG A 7 -1.12 9.43 -8.53
CA ARG A 7 -1.18 8.76 -7.24
C ARG A 7 -2.09 7.54 -7.31
N PRO A 8 -1.69 6.38 -6.76
CA PRO A 8 -2.60 5.25 -6.61
C PRO A 8 -3.61 5.55 -5.50
N LYS A 9 -4.86 5.85 -5.85
CA LYS A 9 -5.93 6.17 -4.90
C LYS A 9 -6.81 4.95 -4.65
N LEU A 10 -7.26 4.80 -3.40
CA LEU A 10 -8.28 3.81 -3.01
C LEU A 10 -9.71 4.37 -3.06
N THR A 11 -9.84 5.70 -3.10
CA THR A 11 -11.13 6.39 -3.06
C THR A 11 -11.38 7.22 -4.30
N GLY A 12 -12.66 7.42 -4.60
CA GLY A 12 -13.13 8.15 -5.75
C GLY A 12 -13.01 9.67 -5.62
N PRO A 13 -13.31 10.42 -6.69
CA PRO A 13 -13.33 11.88 -6.65
C PRO A 13 -14.33 12.39 -5.60
N GLY A 14 -13.86 13.24 -4.67
CA GLY A 14 -14.69 13.87 -3.63
C GLY A 14 -14.90 13.02 -2.37
N GLU A 15 -14.47 11.76 -2.37
CA GLU A 15 -14.48 10.92 -1.17
C GLU A 15 -13.31 11.26 -0.24
N PRO A 16 -13.44 11.00 1.08
CA PRO A 16 -12.32 11.15 2.00
C PRO A 16 -11.10 10.33 1.56
N ALA A 17 -9.90 10.81 1.88
CA ALA A 17 -8.70 10.02 1.66
C ALA A 17 -8.74 8.77 2.56
N ALA A 18 -8.55 7.60 1.97
CA ALA A 18 -8.34 6.37 2.72
C ALA A 18 -6.87 6.23 3.13
N ASP A 19 -6.63 5.45 4.18
CA ASP A 19 -5.28 5.05 4.58
C ASP A 19 -4.70 4.02 3.60
N PHE A 20 -3.41 3.72 3.73
CA PHE A 20 -2.79 2.61 2.99
C PHE A 20 -3.46 1.28 3.35
N MET A 21 -3.59 0.41 2.35
CA MET A 21 -4.12 -0.94 2.57
C MET A 21 -3.05 -1.97 2.23
N ILE A 22 -2.61 -2.69 3.26
CA ILE A 22 -1.67 -3.80 3.17
C ILE A 22 -2.44 -5.08 3.52
N GLU A 23 -2.65 -5.94 2.53
CA GLU A 23 -3.34 -7.22 2.73
C GLU A 23 -2.35 -8.36 2.57
N GLY A 24 -2.14 -9.11 3.64
CA GLY A 24 -1.33 -10.32 3.67
C GLY A 24 -2.14 -11.62 3.62
N PRO A 25 -1.45 -12.77 3.70
CA PRO A 25 -2.07 -14.10 3.58
C PRO A 25 -3.23 -14.34 4.54
N GLN A 26 -3.23 -13.75 5.74
CA GLN A 26 -4.31 -13.90 6.73
C GLN A 26 -5.59 -13.17 6.31
N GLN A 27 -5.48 -12.09 5.54
CA GLN A 27 -6.61 -11.28 5.08
C GLN A 27 -7.28 -11.92 3.86
N HIS A 28 -6.49 -12.37 2.88
CA HIS A 28 -7.02 -12.86 1.59
C HIS A 28 -6.88 -14.37 1.37
N GLY A 29 -6.19 -15.12 2.24
CA GLY A 29 -6.08 -16.58 2.18
C GLY A 29 -5.10 -17.15 1.14
N LEU A 30 -4.27 -16.30 0.53
CA LEU A 30 -3.29 -16.71 -0.49
C LEU A 30 -1.90 -16.71 0.12
N ALA A 31 -1.25 -17.88 0.15
CA ALA A 31 0.07 -18.01 0.75
C ALA A 31 1.13 -17.22 -0.04
N ARG A 32 2.05 -16.56 0.68
CA ARG A 32 3.23 -15.87 0.14
C ARG A 32 2.92 -14.72 -0.83
N ILE A 33 1.73 -14.13 -0.73
CA ILE A 33 1.34 -12.93 -1.47
C ILE A 33 0.99 -11.85 -0.45
N VAL A 34 1.43 -10.63 -0.72
CA VAL A 34 1.01 -9.41 -0.02
C VAL A 34 0.61 -8.39 -1.07
N HIS A 35 -0.57 -7.80 -0.93
CA HIS A 35 -1.02 -6.69 -1.76
C HIS A 35 -0.78 -5.36 -1.07
N LEU A 36 -0.28 -4.39 -1.84
CA LEU A 36 -0.08 -3.01 -1.41
C LEU A 36 -0.98 -2.11 -2.25
N PHE A 37 -2.01 -1.55 -1.64
CA PHE A 37 -2.93 -0.64 -2.32
C PHE A 37 -2.90 0.75 -1.70
N GLY A 38 -3.15 1.75 -2.53
CA GLY A 38 -3.27 3.13 -2.05
C GLY A 38 -1.98 3.75 -1.55
N ILE A 39 -0.81 3.19 -1.88
CA ILE A 39 0.51 3.71 -1.43
C ILE A 39 0.81 5.03 -2.16
N GLU A 40 0.11 6.09 -1.75
CA GLU A 40 0.31 7.46 -2.22
C GLU A 40 1.30 8.21 -1.32
N SER A 41 1.21 9.54 -1.19
CA SER A 41 2.04 10.27 -0.22
C SER A 41 1.51 10.03 1.20
N PRO A 42 2.36 9.70 2.19
CA PRO A 42 3.84 9.79 2.21
C PRO A 42 4.59 8.45 2.00
N GLY A 43 4.15 7.60 1.07
CA GLY A 43 4.63 6.24 0.82
C GLY A 43 6.13 6.10 0.58
N LEU A 44 6.76 7.06 -0.09
CA LEU A 44 8.23 7.08 -0.24
C LEU A 44 8.92 7.28 1.12
N THR A 45 8.41 8.22 1.93
CA THR A 45 8.97 8.54 3.25
C THR A 45 8.83 7.38 4.23
N CYS A 46 7.73 6.62 4.18
CA CYS A 46 7.51 5.46 5.06
C CYS A 46 7.84 4.10 4.40
N SER A 47 8.57 4.10 3.29
CA SER A 47 8.89 2.89 2.52
C SER A 47 9.55 1.78 3.35
N LEU A 48 10.40 2.13 4.31
CA LEU A 48 11.04 1.14 5.20
C LEU A 48 10.03 0.49 6.15
N SER A 49 9.13 1.28 6.74
CA SER A 49 8.08 0.74 7.62
C SER A 49 7.10 -0.15 6.85
N ILE A 50 6.74 0.23 5.61
CA ILE A 50 5.93 -0.63 4.73
C ILE A 50 6.65 -1.97 4.47
N ALA A 51 7.96 -1.93 4.22
CA ALA A 51 8.73 -3.15 3.98
C ALA A 51 8.77 -4.06 5.23
N GLU A 52 8.86 -3.50 6.43
CA GLU A 52 8.81 -4.26 7.69
C GLU A 52 7.47 -5.00 7.85
N ASP A 53 6.35 -4.35 7.52
CA ASP A 53 5.02 -4.97 7.57
C ASP A 53 4.88 -6.08 6.52
N VAL A 54 5.37 -5.86 5.30
CA VAL A 54 5.39 -6.89 4.24
C VAL A 54 6.20 -8.12 4.66
N VAL A 55 7.38 -7.93 5.25
CA VAL A 55 8.22 -9.04 5.71
C VAL A 55 7.54 -9.81 6.85
N ARG A 56 6.87 -9.10 7.75
CA ARG A 56 6.11 -9.71 8.86
C ARG A 56 5.01 -10.63 8.33
N ASP A 57 4.22 -10.16 7.38
CA ASP A 57 3.11 -10.92 6.78
C ASP A 57 3.57 -12.11 5.93
N LEU A 58 4.77 -12.04 5.34
CA LEU A 58 5.35 -13.15 4.56
C LEU A 58 6.04 -14.21 5.40
N SER A 59 6.38 -13.89 6.65
CA SER A 59 7.14 -14.77 7.55
C SER A 59 6.24 -15.62 8.47
N SER A 60 4.94 -15.33 8.49
CA SER A 60 3.89 -16.06 9.21
C SER A 60 3.32 -17.22 8.40
#